data_AF-A0A0T5P8T2-F1
#
_entry.id   AF-A0A0T5P8T2-F1
#
_cell.length_a   1.000
_cell.length_b   1.000
_cell.length_c   1.000
_cell.angle_alpha   90.00
_cell.angle_beta   90.00
_cell.angle_gamma   90.00
#
_symmetry.space_group_name_H-M   'P 1'
#
loop_
_entity.id
_entity.type
_entity.pdbx_description
1 polymer ?
#
loop_
_entity_poly.entity_id
_entity_poly.type
_entity_poly.pdbx_seq_one_letter_code
_entity_poly.pdbx_strand_id
1 'polypeptide(L)'
;MRKWAATMALALVPAVAGAETLQSDSLQADLQRRPVSMTSKDGDTIQGQQVYVTLRRRDGQPIGADDLPEYVGFAEKAACQGRKVLVSLMVSVSAGAGKYEVLCAAGGN
;
A
#
# COMPACT_ATOMS: atom_id res chain seq x y z
N MET A 1 -16.03 55.38 7.03
CA MET A 1 -15.49 54.34 6.12
C MET A 1 -14.83 53.27 6.98
N ARG A 2 -15.40 52.06 7.10
CA ARG A 2 -14.92 51.02 8.02
C ARG A 2 -14.74 49.74 7.21
N LYS A 3 -13.49 49.45 6.85
CA LYS A 3 -13.10 48.28 6.04
C LYS A 3 -13.10 47.06 6.95
N TRP A 4 -13.99 46.11 6.70
CA TRP A 4 -13.95 44.79 7.32
C TRP A 4 -12.99 43.93 6.51
N ALA A 5 -11.82 43.65 7.07
CA ALA A 5 -10.91 42.66 6.54
C ALA A 5 -11.48 41.28 6.86
N ALA A 6 -11.97 40.58 5.83
CA ALA A 6 -12.36 39.19 5.92
C ALA A 6 -11.08 38.33 5.92
N THR A 7 -10.66 37.88 7.11
CA THR A 7 -9.59 36.90 7.25
C THR A 7 -10.13 35.54 6.79
N MET A 8 -9.81 35.13 5.56
CA MET A 8 -10.00 33.74 5.12
C MET A 8 -9.06 32.85 5.92
N ALA A 9 -9.60 32.17 6.93
CA ALA A 9 -8.93 31.06 7.58
C ALA A 9 -8.88 29.88 6.59
N LEU A 10 -7.71 29.65 5.97
CA LEU A 10 -7.45 28.37 5.32
C LEU A 10 -7.43 27.29 6.41
N ALA A 11 -8.50 26.50 6.46
CA ALA A 11 -8.50 25.24 7.19
C ALA A 11 -7.49 24.31 6.51
N LEU A 12 -6.30 24.19 7.08
CA LEU A 12 -5.34 23.15 6.77
C LEU A 12 -5.95 21.81 7.20
N VAL A 13 -6.66 21.15 6.30
CA VAL A 13 -7.09 19.76 6.49
C VAL A 13 -5.83 18.89 6.38
N PRO A 14 -5.42 18.16 7.42
CA PRO A 14 -4.32 17.22 7.29
C PRO A 14 -4.71 16.16 6.26
N ALA A 15 -3.92 16.04 5.20
CA ALA A 15 -4.03 14.96 4.23
C ALA A 15 -3.78 13.65 4.97
N VAL A 16 -4.86 12.99 5.38
CA VAL A 16 -4.80 11.61 5.85
C VAL A 16 -4.22 10.82 4.68
N ALA A 17 -3.02 10.26 4.83
CA ALA A 17 -2.48 9.31 3.88
C ALA A 17 -3.51 8.17 3.78
N GLY A 18 -4.30 8.19 2.71
CA GLY A 18 -5.47 7.33 2.58
C GLY A 18 -5.02 5.88 2.55
N ALA A 19 -5.49 5.08 3.52
CA ALA A 19 -5.49 3.64 3.34
C ALA A 19 -6.34 3.35 2.09
N GLU A 20 -5.71 2.88 1.03
CA GLU A 20 -6.42 2.53 -0.20
C GLU A 20 -6.96 1.12 -0.05
N THR A 21 -8.25 0.91 -0.30
CA THR A 21 -8.84 -0.43 -0.31
C THR A 21 -9.05 -0.88 -1.75
N LEU A 22 -8.54 -2.08 -2.08
CA LEU A 22 -8.73 -2.75 -3.37
C LEU A 22 -9.48 -4.06 -3.15
N GLN A 23 -10.43 -4.38 -4.02
CA GLN A 23 -11.28 -5.56 -3.89
C GLN A 23 -11.26 -6.41 -5.16
N SER A 24 -11.35 -7.72 -4.99
CA SER A 24 -11.75 -8.70 -6.00
C SER A 24 -13.04 -9.39 -5.58
N ASP A 25 -13.45 -10.42 -6.33
CA ASP A 25 -14.64 -11.20 -6.01
C ASP A 25 -14.52 -11.86 -4.62
N SER A 26 -13.34 -12.37 -4.27
CA SER A 26 -13.11 -13.14 -3.03
C SER A 26 -12.22 -12.44 -1.99
N LEU A 27 -11.47 -11.40 -2.36
CA LEU A 27 -10.47 -10.77 -1.49
C LEU A 27 -10.65 -9.26 -1.37
N GLN A 28 -10.24 -8.72 -0.23
CA GLN A 28 -10.07 -7.29 0.01
C GLN A 28 -8.65 -7.03 0.53
N ALA A 29 -7.96 -6.07 -0.07
CA ALA A 29 -6.66 -5.59 0.37
C ALA A 29 -6.75 -4.13 0.84
N ASP A 30 -6.33 -3.85 2.06
CA ASP A 30 -6.07 -2.49 2.53
C ASP A 30 -4.58 -2.20 2.36
N LEU A 31 -4.25 -1.07 1.74
CA LEU A 31 -2.90 -0.72 1.31
C LEU A 31 -2.40 0.52 2.05
N GLN A 32 -1.18 0.44 2.58
CA GLN A 32 -0.46 1.59 3.11
C GLN A 32 0.82 1.80 2.30
N ARG A 33 0.92 2.94 1.63
CA ARG A 33 2.02 3.23 0.71
C ARG A 33 3.05 4.14 1.38
N ARG A 34 4.33 3.82 1.18
CA ARG A 34 5.46 4.62 1.63
C ARG A 34 6.47 4.78 0.50
N PRO A 35 6.81 6.01 0.08
CA PRO A 35 7.91 6.21 -0.86
C PRO A 35 9.22 5.80 -0.20
N VAL A 36 10.09 5.13 -0.95
CA VAL A 36 11.40 4.71 -0.48
C VAL A 36 12.47 5.06 -1.52
N SER A 37 13.64 5.45 -1.01
CA SER A 37 14.83 5.68 -1.82
C SER A 37 15.85 4.60 -1.46
N MET A 38 16.36 3.92 -2.47
CA MET A 38 17.35 2.85 -2.33
C MET A 38 18.64 3.28 -3.02
N THR A 39 19.77 2.72 -2.59
CA THR A 39 21.06 2.93 -3.26
C THR A 39 21.46 1.63 -3.94
N SER A 40 21.76 1.70 -5.25
CA SER A 40 22.31 0.57 -5.99
C SER A 40 23.71 0.24 -5.46
N LYS A 41 24.22 -0.94 -5.82
CA LYS A 41 25.61 -1.30 -5.50
C LYS A 41 26.63 -0.33 -6.12
N ASP A 42 26.26 0.29 -7.24
CA ASP A 42 27.10 1.22 -8.00
C ASP A 42 26.95 2.68 -7.51
N GLY A 43 26.13 2.92 -6.49
CA GLY A 43 25.95 4.25 -5.87
C GLY A 43 24.77 5.06 -6.41
N ASP A 44 24.03 4.53 -7.39
CA ASP A 44 22.87 5.22 -7.96
C ASP A 44 21.70 5.25 -6.97
N THR A 45 20.96 6.35 -6.99
CA THR A 45 19.71 6.46 -6.21
C THR A 45 18.55 5.91 -7.03
N ILE A 46 17.89 4.88 -6.51
CA ILE A 46 16.72 4.23 -7.11
C ILE A 46 15.49 4.61 -6.30
N GLN A 47 14.48 5.17 -6.96
CA GLN A 47 13.19 5.45 -6.34
C GLN A 47 12.28 4.22 -6.40
N GLY A 48 11.56 3.96 -5.31
CA GLY A 48 10.59 2.89 -5.20
C GLY A 48 9.41 3.26 -4.31
N GLN A 49 8.48 2.33 -4.18
CA GLN A 49 7.35 2.44 -3.26
C GLN A 49 7.20 1.13 -2.50
N GLN A 50 7.35 1.20 -1.19
CA GLN A 50 7.02 0.12 -0.26
C GLN A 50 5.52 0.18 0.03
N VAL A 51 4.83 -0.95 -0.05
CA VAL A 51 3.40 -1.07 0.18
C VAL A 51 3.15 -2.17 1.20
N TYR A 52 2.57 -1.80 2.33
CA TYR A 52 2.06 -2.77 3.30
C TYR A 52 0.64 -3.16 2.90
N VAL A 53 0.42 -4.46 2.73
CA VAL A 53 -0.86 -5.02 2.28
C VAL A 53 -1.47 -5.80 3.43
N THR A 54 -2.69 -5.44 3.82
CA THR A 54 -3.53 -6.23 4.72
C THR A 54 -4.63 -6.90 3.91
N LEU A 55 -4.55 -8.21 3.77
CA LEU A 55 -5.48 -9.01 3.00
C LEU A 55 -6.54 -9.65 3.90
N ARG A 56 -7.80 -9.60 3.49
CA ARG A 56 -8.92 -10.32 4.10
C ARG A 56 -9.73 -11.02 3.04
N ARG A 57 -10.32 -12.17 3.38
CA ARG A 57 -11.34 -12.80 2.53
C ARG A 57 -12.67 -12.09 2.70
N ARG A 58 -13.42 -11.96 1.61
CA ARG A 58 -14.73 -11.29 1.61
C ARG A 58 -15.86 -12.16 2.14
N ASP A 59 -15.65 -13.48 2.16
CA ASP A 59 -16.56 -14.43 2.80
C ASP A 59 -16.45 -14.43 4.33
N GLY A 60 -15.55 -13.64 4.90
CA GLY A 60 -15.33 -13.52 6.34
C GLY A 60 -14.52 -14.66 6.96
N GLN A 61 -14.07 -15.64 6.17
CA GLN A 61 -13.20 -16.70 6.68
C GLN A 61 -11.80 -16.14 6.99
N PRO A 62 -11.16 -16.61 8.07
CA PRO A 62 -9.80 -16.19 8.40
C PRO A 62 -8.81 -16.71 7.34
N ILE A 63 -7.80 -15.90 7.05
CA ILE A 63 -6.59 -16.33 6.33
C ILE A 63 -5.64 -16.97 7.35
N GLY A 64 -5.24 -18.21 7.10
CA GLY A 64 -4.21 -18.93 7.84
C GLY A 64 -2.82 -18.72 7.24
N ALA A 65 -1.77 -19.10 7.98
CA ALA A 65 -0.38 -18.94 7.53
C ALA A 65 -0.10 -19.74 6.25
N ASP A 66 -0.70 -20.92 6.14
CA ASP A 66 -0.56 -21.82 4.99
C ASP A 66 -1.23 -21.27 3.72
N ASP A 67 -2.16 -20.33 3.86
CA ASP A 67 -2.84 -19.67 2.73
C ASP A 67 -2.01 -18.52 2.15
N LEU A 68 -1.00 -18.01 2.88
CA LEU A 68 -0.25 -16.82 2.46
C LEU A 68 0.41 -16.96 1.06
N PRO A 69 1.00 -18.11 0.69
CA PRO A 69 1.58 -18.28 -0.63
C PRO A 69 0.55 -18.21 -1.76
N GLU A 70 -0.71 -18.60 -1.52
CA GLU A 70 -1.77 -18.59 -2.52
C GLU A 70 -2.13 -17.16 -2.95
N TYR A 71 -2.11 -16.21 -2.01
CA TYR A 71 -2.58 -14.85 -2.27
C TYR A 71 -1.48 -13.83 -2.59
N VAL A 72 -0.21 -14.26 -2.66
CA VAL A 72 0.92 -13.35 -2.92
C VAL A 72 0.76 -12.58 -4.24
N GLY A 73 0.28 -13.23 -5.30
CA GLY A 73 0.08 -12.58 -6.60
C GLY A 73 -1.02 -11.52 -6.57
N PHE A 74 -2.06 -11.70 -5.75
CA PHE A 74 -3.07 -10.66 -5.54
C PHE A 74 -2.50 -9.48 -4.76
N ALA A 75 -1.73 -9.73 -3.70
CA ALA A 75 -1.08 -8.69 -2.91
C ALA A 75 -0.11 -7.85 -3.78
N GLU A 76 0.67 -8.49 -4.64
CA GLU A 76 1.57 -7.83 -5.59
C GLU A 76 0.82 -6.96 -6.60
N LYS A 77 -0.24 -7.50 -7.20
CA LYS A 77 -1.07 -6.76 -8.15
C LYS A 77 -1.73 -5.54 -7.50
N ALA A 78 -2.25 -5.70 -6.28
CA ALA A 78 -2.85 -4.63 -5.51
C ALA A 78 -1.83 -3.53 -5.15
N ALA A 79 -0.63 -3.95 -4.73
CA ALA A 79 0.45 -3.05 -4.35
C ALA A 79 1.02 -2.27 -5.54
N CYS A 80 1.43 -2.96 -6.61
CA CYS A 80 2.21 -2.34 -7.67
C CYS A 80 1.37 -1.80 -8.84
N GLN A 81 0.11 -2.20 -8.98
CA GLN A 81 -0.82 -1.69 -10.00
C GLN A 81 -0.24 -1.75 -11.42
N GLY A 82 0.43 -2.85 -11.76
CA GLY A 82 1.07 -3.06 -13.07
C GLY A 82 2.55 -2.68 -13.14
N ARG A 83 3.06 -1.89 -12.18
CA ARG A 83 4.50 -1.63 -12.08
C ARG A 83 5.26 -2.91 -11.70
N LYS A 84 6.54 -2.94 -12.06
CA LYS A 84 7.44 -4.04 -11.68
C LYS A 84 7.50 -4.24 -10.16
N VAL A 85 7.23 -5.47 -9.73
CA VAL A 85 7.50 -5.96 -8.37
C VAL A 85 9.00 -6.18 -8.23
N LEU A 86 9.60 -5.54 -7.23
CA LEU A 86 11.03 -5.71 -6.92
C LEU A 86 11.21 -6.79 -5.84
N VAL A 87 10.37 -6.75 -4.80
CA VAL A 87 10.39 -7.69 -3.68
C VAL A 87 8.96 -7.88 -3.19
N SER A 88 8.64 -9.10 -2.77
CA SER A 88 7.40 -9.44 -2.08
C SER A 88 7.73 -10.30 -0.87
N LEU A 89 7.31 -9.86 0.31
CA LEU A 89 7.51 -10.55 1.57
C LEU A 89 6.17 -10.96 2.15
N MET A 90 6.03 -12.26 2.45
CA MET A 90 4.96 -12.77 3.30
C MET A 90 5.35 -12.50 4.74
N VAL A 91 4.67 -11.56 5.40
CA VAL A 91 5.08 -11.06 6.72
C VAL A 91 4.54 -11.95 7.83
N SER A 92 3.22 -12.08 7.91
CA SER A 92 2.55 -12.84 8.97
C SER A 92 1.05 -12.96 8.70
N VAL A 93 0.36 -13.68 9.58
CA VAL A 93 -1.08 -13.58 9.77
C VAL A 93 -1.36 -12.92 11.11
N SER A 94 -2.30 -11.97 11.14
CA SER A 94 -2.80 -11.39 12.39
C SER A 94 -4.28 -11.07 12.29
N ALA A 95 -5.05 -11.41 13.32
CA ALA A 95 -6.50 -11.23 13.38
C ALA A 95 -7.25 -11.77 12.13
N GLY A 96 -6.83 -12.95 11.63
CA GLY A 96 -7.42 -13.59 10.45
C GLY A 96 -7.12 -12.88 9.12
N ALA A 97 -6.19 -11.92 9.10
CA ALA A 97 -5.76 -11.21 7.91
C ALA A 97 -4.33 -11.60 7.53
N GLY A 98 -4.09 -11.82 6.24
CA GLY A 98 -2.75 -12.00 5.68
C GLY A 98 -2.02 -10.65 5.57
N LYS A 99 -0.73 -10.63 5.89
CA LYS A 99 0.09 -9.42 5.83
C LYS A 99 1.23 -9.63 4.85
N TYR A 100 1.36 -8.70 3.90
CA TYR A 100 2.44 -8.68 2.94
C TYR A 100 3.13 -7.32 2.94
N GLU A 101 4.39 -7.33 2.58
CA GLU A 101 5.15 -6.12 2.26
C GLU A 101 5.68 -6.25 0.84
N VAL A 102 5.28 -5.34 -0.02
CA VAL A 102 5.63 -5.37 -1.44
C VAL A 102 6.38 -4.11 -1.79
N LEU A 103 7.54 -4.28 -2.42
CA LEU A 103 8.33 -3.19 -2.95
C LEU A 103 8.11 -3.09 -4.46
N CYS A 104 7.65 -1.94 -4.92
CA CYS A 104 7.37 -1.64 -6.31
C CYS A 104 8.37 -0.63 -6.87
N ALA A 105 8.74 -0.76 -8.14
CA ALA A 105 9.51 0.26 -8.84
C ALA A 105 8.74 1.60 -8.92
N ALA A 106 9.45 2.73 -8.96
CA ALA A 106 8.83 4.06 -9.13
C ALA A 106 8.44 4.38 -10.59
N GLY A 107 8.89 3.61 -11.59
CA GLY A 107 8.53 3.79 -12.99
C GLY A 107 8.74 2.53 -13.84
N GLY A 108 7.82 2.30 -14.80
CA GLY A 108 7.88 1.23 -15.82
C GLY A 108 7.06 -0.03 -15.52
N ASN A 109 6.26 -0.45 -16.52
CA ASN A 109 5.79 -1.83 -16.71
C ASN A 109 6.96 -2.72 -17.15
#